data_AF-A0A368F5M6-F1
#
_entry.id   AF-A0A368F5M6-F1
#
_cell.length_a   1.000
_cell.length_b   1.000
_cell.length_c   1.000
_cell.angle_alpha   90.00
_cell.angle_beta   90.00
_cell.angle_gamma   90.00
#
_symmetry.space_group_name_H-M   'P 1'
#
loop_
_entity.id
_entity.type
_entity.pdbx_description
1 polymer ?
#
loop_
_entity_poly.entity_id
_entity_poly.type
_entity_poly.pdbx_seq_one_letter_code
_entity_poly.pdbx_strand_id
1 'polypeptide(L)'
;FAEILIQENVVDLAGRHSTVFFIATDQGKVFKVIKYALEAEARHVSSVKAVEASSPIVSLTAHIERRPNQQTAKKLLILTPTQLILLPSSMCKQQQTCTDCLSMGDPECAWVLHGAECVAVSENIFRREYLTQEVGKCGHQVGERTTTTEEPPQHRELAESWLPRLIPGVA
;
A
#
# COMPACT_ATOMS: atom_id res chain seq x y z
N PHE A 1 8.88 26.86 2.28
CA PHE A 1 8.19 26.19 1.15
C PHE A 1 8.67 26.84 -0.13
N ALA A 2 8.92 26.07 -1.18
CA ALA A 2 9.51 26.56 -2.42
C ALA A 2 8.46 26.69 -3.53
N GLU A 3 7.67 25.63 -3.74
CA GLU A 3 6.67 25.56 -4.80
C GLU A 3 5.42 24.82 -4.32
N ILE A 4 4.27 25.13 -4.93
CA ILE A 4 3.01 24.44 -4.68
C ILE A 4 2.31 24.10 -6.00
N LEU A 5 1.90 22.84 -6.12
CA LEU A 5 1.07 22.36 -7.23
C LEU A 5 -0.28 21.93 -6.66
N ILE A 6 -1.36 22.46 -7.25
CA ILE A 6 -2.73 22.21 -6.83
C ILE A 6 -3.44 21.41 -7.92
N GLN A 7 -4.12 20.34 -7.51
CA GLN A 7 -5.04 19.57 -8.35
C GLN A 7 -6.44 19.63 -7.74
N GLU A 8 -7.32 20.38 -8.39
CA GLU A 8 -8.72 20.51 -7.98
C GLU A 8 -9.57 19.36 -8.50
N ASN A 9 -10.69 19.11 -7.84
CA ASN A 9 -11.70 18.14 -8.25
C ASN A 9 -11.16 16.72 -8.48
N VAL A 10 -10.22 16.28 -7.63
CA VAL A 10 -9.79 14.88 -7.60
C VAL A 10 -10.89 14.06 -6.97
N VAL A 11 -11.39 13.07 -7.71
CA VAL A 11 -12.55 12.25 -7.32
C VAL A 11 -12.09 10.83 -6.98
N ASP A 12 -12.57 10.33 -5.84
CA ASP A 12 -12.32 8.96 -5.40
C ASP A 12 -13.33 7.95 -6.00
N LEU A 13 -13.21 6.66 -5.65
CA LEU A 13 -14.09 5.60 -6.16
C LEU A 13 -15.56 5.79 -5.74
N ALA A 14 -15.82 6.46 -4.61
CA ALA A 14 -17.16 6.76 -4.09
C ALA A 14 -17.75 8.06 -4.64
N GLY A 15 -17.02 8.78 -5.50
CA GLY A 15 -17.47 10.05 -6.07
C GLY A 15 -17.22 11.26 -5.17
N ARG A 16 -16.44 11.13 -4.10
CA ARG A 16 -16.14 12.25 -3.20
C ARG A 16 -15.06 13.13 -3.83
N HIS A 17 -15.30 14.44 -3.82
CA HIS A 17 -14.38 15.43 -4.38
C HIS A 17 -13.38 15.91 -3.33
N SER A 18 -12.14 16.11 -3.78
CA SER A 18 -11.04 16.63 -2.97
C SER A 18 -10.15 17.57 -3.79
N THR A 19 -9.41 18.41 -3.08
CA THR A 19 -8.27 19.15 -3.62
C THR A 19 -6.99 18.53 -3.09
N VAL A 20 -6.06 18.23 -3.99
CA VAL A 20 -4.75 17.67 -3.66
C VAL A 20 -3.70 18.75 -3.83
N PHE A 21 -2.91 18.96 -2.78
CA PHE A 21 -1.79 19.88 -2.74
C PHE A 21 -0.49 19.09 -2.70
N PHE A 22 0.41 19.40 -3.62
CA PHE A 22 1.80 18.97 -3.55
C PHE A 22 2.65 20.17 -3.16
N ILE A 23 3.28 20.11 -2.00
CA ILE A 23 4.04 21.22 -1.42
C ILE A 23 5.52 20.84 -1.42
N ALA A 24 6.31 21.51 -2.24
CA ALA A 24 7.75 21.34 -2.28
C ALA A 24 8.44 22.20 -1.20
N THR A 25 9.50 21.64 -0.61
CA THR A 25 10.33 22.30 0.39
C THR A 25 11.69 22.66 -0.20
N ASP A 26 12.35 23.64 0.41
CA ASP A 26 13.75 24.02 0.17
C ASP A 26 14.75 22.92 0.56
N GLN A 27 14.31 21.94 1.35
CA GLN A 27 15.08 20.76 1.75
C GLN A 27 14.87 19.54 0.83
N GLY A 28 14.29 19.74 -0.36
CA GLY A 28 14.15 18.68 -1.36
C GLY A 28 13.05 17.64 -1.08
N LYS A 29 12.15 17.92 -0.13
CA LYS A 29 10.97 17.09 0.15
C LYS A 29 9.74 17.61 -0.56
N VAL A 30 8.84 16.71 -0.94
CA VAL A 30 7.49 17.01 -1.41
C VAL A 30 6.48 16.39 -0.45
N PHE A 31 5.57 17.21 0.06
CA PHE A 31 4.43 16.78 0.88
C PHE A 31 3.18 16.69 0.03
N LYS A 32 2.41 15.60 0.19
CA LYS A 32 1.05 15.50 -0.33
C LYS A 32 0.08 15.80 0.80
N VAL A 33 -0.78 16.79 0.61
CA VAL A 33 -1.85 17.19 1.53
C VAL A 33 -3.17 17.16 0.78
N ILE A 34 -4.23 16.70 1.41
CA ILE A 34 -5.53 16.51 0.77
C ILE A 34 -6.61 17.18 1.59
N LYS A 35 -7.48 17.93 0.92
CA LYS A 35 -8.66 18.57 1.50
C LYS A 35 -9.90 18.02 0.82
N TYR A 36 -10.64 17.15 1.49
CA TYR A 36 -11.96 16.74 1.01
C TYR A 36 -12.96 17.89 1.14
N ALA A 37 -13.88 18.01 0.17
CA ALA A 37 -14.80 19.15 0.08
C ALA A 37 -15.71 19.29 1.32
N LEU A 38 -16.09 18.16 1.93
CA LEU A 38 -17.02 18.11 3.07
C LEU A 38 -16.36 18.10 4.45
N GLU A 39 -15.03 17.95 4.51
CA GLU A 39 -14.30 17.95 5.78
C GLU A 39 -13.94 19.38 6.20
N ALA A 40 -13.63 19.64 7.47
CA ALA A 40 -13.19 20.97 7.90
C ALA A 40 -11.68 21.18 7.65
N GLU A 41 -10.88 20.14 7.90
CA GLU A 41 -9.42 20.21 7.91
C GLU A 41 -8.81 19.54 6.68
N ALA A 42 -7.59 19.94 6.34
CA ALA A 42 -6.77 19.24 5.36
C ALA A 42 -5.89 18.21 6.08
N ARG A 43 -5.65 17.07 5.43
CA ARG A 43 -4.86 15.96 5.97
C ARG A 43 -3.54 15.82 5.24
N HIS A 44 -2.45 15.70 5.99
CA HIS A 44 -1.18 15.25 5.43
C HIS A 44 -1.26 13.75 5.10
N VAL A 45 -0.87 13.39 3.87
CA VAL A 45 -0.99 12.03 3.34
C VAL A 45 0.37 11.40 3.12
N SER A 46 1.34 12.10 2.53
CA SER A 46 2.67 11.51 2.35
C SER A 46 3.79 12.56 2.32
N SER A 47 5.01 12.09 2.61
CA SER A 47 6.24 12.86 2.57
C SER A 47 7.28 12.09 1.79
N VAL A 48 7.74 12.62 0.66
CA VAL A 48 8.75 11.99 -0.18
C VAL A 48 9.96 12.89 -0.30
N LYS A 49 11.15 12.33 -0.07
CA LYS A 49 12.42 13.00 -0.40
C LYS A 49 12.63 12.87 -1.90
N ALA A 50 12.46 13.97 -2.64
CA ALA A 50 12.58 14.00 -4.09
C ALA A 50 14.03 14.19 -4.54
N VAL A 51 14.79 14.99 -3.79
CA VAL A 51 16.21 15.26 -4.04
C VAL A 51 17.03 15.21 -2.77
N GLU A 52 18.33 14.98 -2.94
CA GLU A 52 19.29 15.13 -1.85
C GLU A 52 19.26 16.55 -1.27
N ALA A 53 19.57 16.63 0.03
CA ALA A 53 19.55 17.90 0.75
C ALA A 53 20.48 18.91 0.05
N SER A 54 20.08 20.19 0.00
CA SER A 54 20.74 21.31 -0.70
C SER A 54 20.41 21.55 -2.19
N SER A 55 19.63 20.69 -2.85
CA SER A 55 19.11 21.00 -4.20
C SER A 55 17.71 21.62 -4.11
N PRO A 56 17.54 22.92 -4.39
CA PRO A 56 16.22 23.54 -4.34
C PRO A 56 15.34 23.02 -5.49
N ILE A 57 14.07 22.75 -5.19
CA ILE A 57 13.06 22.47 -6.21
C ILE A 57 12.66 23.82 -6.83
N VAL A 58 12.86 23.97 -8.14
CA VAL A 58 12.56 25.21 -8.87
C VAL A 58 11.22 25.18 -9.60
N SER A 59 10.68 23.99 -9.87
CA SER A 59 9.35 23.84 -10.46
C SER A 59 8.78 22.48 -10.12
N LEU A 60 7.46 22.45 -9.93
CA LEU A 60 6.68 21.25 -9.68
C LEU A 60 5.46 21.23 -10.63
N THR A 61 5.38 20.22 -11.50
CA THR A 61 4.30 20.12 -12.50
C THR A 61 3.69 18.71 -12.50
N ALA A 62 2.39 18.61 -12.76
CA ALA A 62 1.75 17.32 -13.00
C ALA A 62 2.02 16.82 -14.41
N HIS A 63 2.32 15.52 -14.55
CA HIS A 63 2.45 14.84 -15.83
C HIS A 63 1.57 13.60 -15.85
N ILE A 64 0.88 13.37 -16.97
CA ILE A 64 0.03 12.18 -17.18
C ILE A 64 0.63 11.35 -18.30
N GLU A 65 1.12 10.17 -17.94
CA GLU A 65 1.61 9.16 -18.86
C GLU A 65 0.44 8.24 -19.26
N ARG A 66 0.13 8.18 -20.56
CA ARG A 66 -0.90 7.27 -21.08
C ARG A 66 -0.33 5.87 -21.24
N ARG A 67 -1.11 4.87 -20.83
CA ARG A 67 -0.76 3.45 -20.88
C ARG A 67 -1.82 2.64 -21.65
N PRO A 68 -1.53 1.39 -22.05
CA PRO A 68 -2.52 0.51 -22.65
C PRO A 68 -3.79 0.37 -21.78
N ASN A 69 -4.90 -0.05 -22.39
CA ASN A 69 -6.17 -0.31 -21.69
C ASN A 69 -6.74 0.92 -20.94
N GLN A 70 -6.59 2.12 -21.51
CA GLN A 70 -7.07 3.38 -20.93
C GLN A 70 -6.48 3.72 -19.55
N GLN A 71 -5.38 3.06 -19.17
CA GLN A 71 -4.69 3.33 -17.93
C GLN A 71 -3.90 4.64 -18.04
N THR A 72 -3.78 5.35 -16.91
CA THR A 72 -2.94 6.54 -16.83
C THR A 72 -2.09 6.51 -15.57
N ALA A 73 -0.79 6.77 -15.72
CA ALA A 73 0.10 6.97 -14.59
C ALA A 73 0.30 8.47 -14.37
N LYS A 74 -0.15 8.95 -13.22
CA LYS A 74 0.01 10.35 -12.81
C LYS A 74 1.34 10.53 -12.08
N LYS A 75 2.19 11.40 -12.61
CA LYS A 75 3.53 11.69 -12.11
C LYS A 75 3.66 13.16 -11.72
N LEU A 76 4.59 13.44 -10.82
CA LEU A 76 5.13 14.75 -10.52
C LEU A 76 6.44 14.89 -11.29
N LEU A 77 6.53 15.93 -12.11
CA LEU A 77 7.75 16.38 -12.75
C LEU A 77 8.38 17.45 -11.87
N ILE A 78 9.56 17.16 -11.35
CA ILE A 78 10.30 18.02 -10.43
C ILE A 78 11.55 18.49 -11.16
N LEU A 79 11.65 19.80 -11.36
CA LEU A 79 12.83 20.42 -11.91
C LEU A 79 13.70 20.96 -10.78
N THR A 80 14.99 20.67 -10.85
CA THR A 80 16.04 21.30 -10.04
C THR A 80 17.07 21.97 -10.95
N PRO A 81 18.04 22.74 -10.42
CA PRO A 81 19.07 23.35 -11.26
C PRO A 81 19.93 22.35 -12.04
N THR A 82 20.00 21.09 -11.59
CA THR A 82 20.90 20.07 -12.15
C THR A 82 20.18 18.87 -12.76
N GLN A 83 18.91 18.63 -12.41
CA GLN A 83 18.22 17.38 -12.74
C GLN A 83 16.72 17.58 -12.99
N LEU A 84 16.16 16.66 -13.77
CA LEU A 84 14.73 16.49 -13.96
C LEU A 84 14.31 15.15 -13.37
N ILE A 85 13.36 15.15 -12.44
CA ILE A 85 12.99 13.97 -11.66
C ILE A 85 11.50 13.70 -11.85
N LEU A 86 11.16 12.42 -12.03
CA LEU A 86 9.80 11.94 -12.12
C LEU A 86 9.47 11.11 -10.87
N LEU A 87 8.48 11.55 -10.11
CA LEU A 87 7.93 10.77 -9.00
C LEU A 87 6.48 10.37 -9.30
N PRO A 88 5.99 9.22 -8.81
CA PRO A 88 4.55 8.98 -8.76
C PRO A 88 3.84 10.08 -7.95
N SER A 89 2.64 10.47 -8.37
CA SER A 89 1.79 11.42 -7.60
C SER A 89 1.18 10.79 -6.34
N SER A 90 1.17 9.46 -6.25
CA SER A 90 0.62 8.70 -5.13
C SER A 90 1.58 7.61 -4.70
N MET A 91 1.76 7.42 -3.40
CA MET A 91 2.67 6.42 -2.81
C MET A 91 1.96 5.10 -2.47
N CYS A 92 0.90 4.75 -3.20
CA CYS A 92 0.05 3.59 -2.89
C CYS A 92 0.86 2.30 -2.73
N LYS A 93 1.77 2.01 -3.67
CA LYS A 93 2.60 0.80 -3.67
C LYS A 93 3.58 0.67 -2.51
N GLN A 94 3.75 1.71 -1.68
CA GLN A 94 4.57 1.64 -0.48
C GLN A 94 3.81 1.01 0.70
N GLN A 95 2.48 0.97 0.64
CA GLN A 95 1.64 0.42 1.70
C GLN A 95 1.48 -1.09 1.52
N GLN A 96 1.78 -1.85 2.57
CA GLN A 96 1.78 -3.32 2.52
C GLN A 96 0.47 -3.93 3.00
N THR A 97 -0.29 -3.20 3.82
CA THR A 97 -1.56 -3.69 4.37
C THR A 97 -2.73 -2.87 3.86
N CYS A 98 -3.91 -3.48 3.85
CA CYS A 98 -5.14 -2.78 3.48
C CYS A 98 -5.42 -1.58 4.40
N THR A 99 -5.21 -1.76 5.71
CA THR A 99 -5.43 -0.70 6.68
C THR A 99 -4.49 0.47 6.45
N ASP A 100 -3.20 0.22 6.21
CA ASP A 100 -2.23 1.30 5.93
C ASP A 100 -2.56 2.01 4.61
N CYS A 101 -2.93 1.25 3.58
CA CYS A 101 -3.36 1.78 2.28
C CYS A 101 -4.53 2.76 2.41
N LEU A 102 -5.57 2.37 3.15
CA LEU A 102 -6.84 3.07 3.16
C LEU A 102 -6.97 4.11 4.29
N SER A 103 -6.30 3.93 5.42
CA SER A 103 -6.31 4.89 6.54
C SER A 103 -5.61 6.21 6.22
N MET A 104 -4.76 6.22 5.20
CA MET A 104 -4.13 7.43 4.67
C MET A 104 -5.17 8.41 4.10
N GLY A 105 -6.26 7.88 3.53
CA GLY A 105 -7.30 8.69 2.89
C GLY A 105 -6.86 9.34 1.57
N ASP A 106 -5.96 8.69 0.82
CA ASP A 106 -5.55 9.16 -0.51
C ASP A 106 -6.61 8.76 -1.56
N PRO A 107 -7.32 9.71 -2.21
CA PRO A 107 -8.34 9.43 -3.21
C PRO A 107 -7.80 8.73 -4.46
N GLU A 108 -6.48 8.75 -4.66
CA GLU A 108 -5.82 8.08 -5.79
C GLU A 108 -5.37 6.65 -5.46
N CYS A 109 -5.39 6.25 -4.19
CA CYS A 109 -5.02 4.91 -3.75
C CYS A 109 -6.25 4.05 -3.45
N ALA A 110 -6.22 2.79 -3.86
CA ALA A 110 -7.22 1.79 -3.54
C ALA A 110 -6.57 0.44 -3.23
N TRP A 111 -7.28 -0.39 -2.48
CA TRP A 111 -6.88 -1.77 -2.21
C TRP A 111 -7.54 -2.74 -3.18
N VAL A 112 -6.79 -3.69 -3.71
CA VAL A 112 -7.32 -4.80 -4.51
C VAL A 112 -7.75 -5.94 -3.59
N LEU A 113 -9.06 -6.19 -3.47
CA LEU A 113 -9.62 -7.15 -2.50
C LEU A 113 -9.03 -8.56 -2.59
N HIS A 114 -8.79 -9.06 -3.81
CA HIS A 114 -8.25 -10.41 -4.04
C HIS A 114 -6.74 -10.43 -4.34
N GLY A 115 -6.14 -9.28 -4.67
CA GLY A 115 -4.73 -9.18 -5.05
C GLY A 115 -3.80 -8.85 -3.89
N ALA A 116 -4.37 -8.46 -2.74
CA ALA A 116 -3.65 -8.05 -1.54
C ALA A 116 -2.59 -6.96 -1.79
N GLU A 117 -2.92 -5.98 -2.63
CA GLU A 117 -2.01 -4.91 -3.03
C GLU A 117 -2.70 -3.54 -2.97
N CYS A 118 -1.93 -2.53 -2.55
CA CYS A 118 -2.34 -1.13 -2.60
C CYS A 118 -1.89 -0.50 -3.93
N VAL A 119 -2.84 -0.02 -4.72
CA VAL A 119 -2.59 0.41 -6.10
C VAL A 119 -3.13 1.80 -6.38
N ALA A 120 -2.53 2.46 -7.37
CA ALA A 120 -3.09 3.70 -7.90
C ALA A 120 -4.32 3.39 -8.77
N VAL A 121 -5.44 4.06 -8.51
CA VAL A 121 -6.73 3.83 -9.19
C VAL A 121 -6.59 4.05 -10.70
N SER A 122 -5.90 5.10 -11.13
CA SER A 122 -5.76 5.45 -12.55
C SER A 122 -4.91 4.45 -13.34
N GLU A 123 -3.95 3.80 -12.68
CA GLU A 123 -3.15 2.72 -13.26
C GLU A 123 -3.91 1.38 -13.27
N ASN A 124 -5.02 1.25 -12.54
CA ASN A 124 -5.75 0.00 -12.33
C ASN A 124 -7.25 0.08 -12.69
N ILE A 125 -7.62 1.03 -13.56
CA ILE A 125 -9.01 1.29 -13.94
C ILE A 125 -9.71 0.07 -14.56
N PHE A 126 -8.95 -0.83 -15.17
CA PHE A 126 -9.45 -2.06 -15.79
C PHE A 126 -9.90 -3.14 -14.78
N ARG A 127 -9.60 -2.96 -13.48
CA ARG A 127 -10.03 -3.84 -12.37
C ARG A 127 -10.91 -3.09 -11.38
N ARG A 128 -11.58 -2.02 -11.81
CA ARG A 128 -12.29 -1.07 -10.94
C ARG A 128 -13.26 -1.79 -9.97
N GLU A 129 -13.93 -2.84 -10.42
CA GLU A 129 -14.87 -3.65 -9.66
C GLU A 129 -14.24 -4.42 -8.48
N TYR A 130 -12.92 -4.62 -8.50
CA TYR A 130 -12.15 -5.29 -7.44
C TYR A 130 -11.42 -4.31 -6.51
N LEU A 131 -11.52 -2.99 -6.78
CA LEU A 131 -10.90 -1.95 -5.99
C LEU A 131 -11.83 -1.48 -4.87
N THR A 132 -11.26 -1.25 -3.68
CA THR A 132 -11.96 -0.61 -2.56
C THR A 132 -11.16 0.54 -1.99
N GLN A 133 -11.86 1.58 -1.54
CA GLN A 133 -11.32 2.66 -0.70
C GLN A 133 -11.96 2.70 0.70
N GLU A 134 -12.73 1.67 1.04
CA GLU A 134 -13.39 1.55 2.34
C GLU A 134 -12.54 0.72 3.30
N VAL A 135 -12.02 1.36 4.36
CA VAL A 135 -11.25 0.69 5.42
C VAL A 135 -12.02 -0.48 6.05
N GLY A 136 -13.35 -0.37 6.16
CA GLY A 136 -14.21 -1.44 6.70
C GLY A 136 -14.14 -2.75 5.92
N LYS A 137 -13.74 -2.72 4.64
CA LYS A 137 -13.57 -3.92 3.81
C LYS A 137 -12.24 -4.63 4.03
N CYS A 138 -11.31 -4.06 4.80
CA CYS A 138 -10.02 -4.69 5.11
C CYS A 138 -10.15 -5.95 5.98
N GLY A 139 -11.24 -6.12 6.74
CA GLY A 139 -11.48 -7.31 7.58
C GLY A 139 -11.88 -8.58 6.82
N HIS A 140 -12.15 -8.48 5.50
CA HIS A 140 -12.52 -9.62 4.66
C HIS A 140 -11.35 -10.19 3.85
N GLN A 141 -10.12 -9.96 4.31
CA GLN A 141 -8.98 -10.70 3.76
C GLN A 141 -9.23 -12.16 4.07
N VAL A 142 -9.47 -12.97 3.03
CA VAL A 142 -9.47 -14.42 3.16
C VAL A 142 -8.10 -14.76 3.73
N GLY A 143 -8.06 -15.04 5.03
CA GLY A 143 -6.85 -15.51 5.67
C GLY A 143 -6.35 -16.67 4.85
N GLU A 144 -5.12 -16.56 4.37
CA GLU A 144 -4.37 -17.68 3.83
C GLU A 144 -4.53 -18.79 4.87
N ARG A 145 -5.28 -19.85 4.53
CA ARG A 145 -5.38 -21.02 5.40
C ARG A 145 -3.96 -21.52 5.53
N THR A 146 -3.32 -21.20 6.64
CA THR A 146 -2.20 -21.99 7.12
C THR A 146 -2.82 -23.35 7.42
N THR A 147 -2.86 -24.22 6.43
CA THR A 147 -2.99 -25.65 6.65
C THR A 147 -1.82 -26.00 7.54
N THR A 148 -2.09 -26.03 8.84
CA THR A 148 -1.21 -26.62 9.83
C THR A 148 -1.07 -28.07 9.37
N THR A 149 0.07 -28.39 8.77
CA THR A 149 0.47 -29.77 8.53
C THR A 149 0.43 -30.45 9.90
N GLU A 150 -0.58 -31.28 10.12
CA GLU A 150 -0.62 -32.14 11.31
C GLU A 150 0.66 -32.97 11.32
N GLU A 151 1.41 -32.83 12.40
CA GLU A 151 2.55 -33.68 12.73
C GLU A 151 2.05 -35.13 12.90
N PRO A 152 2.72 -36.14 12.33
CA PRO A 152 2.25 -37.52 12.44
C PRO A 152 2.22 -37.98 13.91
N PRO A 153 1.23 -38.79 14.32
CA PRO A 153 1.10 -39.17 15.72
C PRO A 153 2.31 -40.01 16.16
N GLN A 154 2.98 -39.55 17.22
CA GLN A 154 3.97 -40.34 17.95
C GLN A 154 3.30 -41.59 18.53
N HIS A 155 3.74 -42.76 18.07
CA HIS A 155 3.44 -44.03 18.72
C HIS A 155 4.03 -44.01 20.14
N ARG A 156 3.16 -43.95 21.15
CA ARG A 156 3.48 -44.32 22.53
C ARG A 156 3.51 -45.84 22.61
N GLU A 157 4.70 -46.43 22.68
CA GLU A 157 4.84 -47.81 23.13
C GLU A 157 4.93 -47.83 24.66
N LEU A 158 3.90 -48.42 25.26
CA LEU A 158 3.76 -48.66 26.69
C LEU A 158 4.80 -49.70 27.13
N ALA A 159 5.58 -49.35 28.13
CA ALA A 159 6.39 -50.29 28.88
C ALA A 159 5.46 -51.26 29.63
N GLU A 160 5.51 -52.55 29.28
CA GLU A 160 5.01 -53.62 30.14
C GLU A 160 6.14 -54.58 30.50
N SER A 161 6.44 -54.54 31.80
CA SER A 161 7.30 -55.42 32.56
C SER A 161 6.78 -56.86 32.60
N TRP A 162 7.59 -57.83 32.19
CA TRP A 162 7.45 -59.22 32.65
C TRP A 162 8.81 -59.82 33.00
N LEU A 163 8.95 -60.17 34.28
CA LEU A 163 10.09 -60.83 34.93
C LEU A 163 10.33 -62.25 34.36
N PRO A 164 11.58 -62.78 34.43
CA PRO A 164 11.89 -64.14 33.98
C PRO A 164 11.45 -65.16 35.04
N ARG A 165 10.76 -66.24 34.61
CA ARG A 165 10.62 -67.46 35.41
C ARG A 165 11.41 -68.60 34.78
N LEU A 166 12.48 -68.97 35.49
CA LEU A 166 13.22 -70.22 35.39
C LEU A 166 12.31 -71.43 35.66
N ILE A 167 12.35 -72.46 34.81
CA ILE A 167 12.19 -73.88 35.22
C ILE A 167 13.01 -74.79 34.27
N PRO A 168 13.29 -76.08 34.58
CA PRO A 168 14.62 -76.61 34.79
C PRO A 168 15.04 -77.67 33.73
N GLY A 169 16.32 -78.08 33.74
CA GLY A 169 16.81 -79.16 32.88
C GLY A 169 16.41 -80.56 33.35
N VAL A 170 16.16 -81.46 32.39
CA VAL A 170 16.15 -82.94 32.42
C VAL A 170 16.23 -83.36 30.93
N ALA A 171 17.04 -84.28 30.40
CA ALA A 171 18.10 -85.19 30.84
C ALA A 171 19.04 -85.43 29.64
#